data_AF-A0A177BU23-F1
#
_entry.id   AF-A0A177BU23-F1
#
_cell.length_a   1.000
_cell.length_b   1.000
_cell.length_c   1.000
_cell.angle_alpha   90.00
_cell.angle_beta   90.00
_cell.angle_gamma   90.00
#
_symmetry.space_group_name_H-M   'P 1'
#
loop_
_entity.id
_entity.type
_entity.pdbx_description
1 polymer ?
#
loop_
_entity_poly.entity_id
_entity_poly.type
_entity_poly.pdbx_seq_one_letter_code
_entity_poly.pdbx_strand_id
1 'polypeptide(L)'
;YCTANQIAQPQFQDYSDPRGIRTAWSSGVVVQGREFRAHLWRDYRYLEQSREEAAEIAWKTLNGIPVTNAPQFTYGRGYTTMSR
;
A
#
# COMPACT_ATOMS: atom_id res chain seq x y z
N TYR A 1 3.15 19.39 0.80
CA TYR A 1 3.48 19.18 2.23
C TYR A 1 4.98 18.93 2.44
N CYS A 2 5.60 17.92 1.82
CA CYS A 2 7.01 17.60 2.07
C CYS A 2 7.98 18.76 1.73
N THR A 3 7.87 19.37 0.55
CA THR A 3 8.70 20.53 0.14
C THR A 3 8.55 21.73 1.07
N ALA A 4 7.34 21.98 1.57
CA ALA A 4 7.05 23.09 2.48
C ALA A 4 7.63 22.87 3.89
N ASN A 5 7.89 21.62 4.29
CA ASN A 5 8.42 21.25 5.60
C ASN A 5 9.91 20.83 5.54
N GLN A 6 10.62 21.11 4.44
CA GLN A 6 12.00 20.66 4.19
C GLN A 6 12.20 19.14 4.37
N ILE A 7 11.13 18.37 4.14
CA ILE A 7 11.17 16.91 4.20
C ILE A 7 11.63 16.39 2.84
N ALA A 8 12.55 15.42 2.85
CA ALA A 8 13.00 14.72 1.64
C ALA A 8 11.80 14.22 0.82
N GLN A 9 11.95 14.28 -0.51
CA GLN A 9 10.87 13.92 -1.42
C GLN A 9 10.45 12.47 -1.18
N PRO A 10 9.15 12.19 -0.96
CA PRO A 10 8.67 10.84 -0.67
C PRO A 10 9.06 9.91 -1.82
N GLN A 11 9.76 8.83 -1.50
CA GLN A 11 10.13 7.80 -2.48
C GLN A 11 9.08 6.71 -2.44
N PHE A 12 8.38 6.47 -3.56
CA PHE A 12 7.41 5.39 -3.66
C PHE A 12 8.10 4.09 -4.11
N GLN A 13 7.72 2.99 -3.48
CA GLN A 13 8.20 1.66 -3.82
C GLN A 13 7.00 0.73 -3.98
N ASP A 14 6.83 0.19 -5.18
CA ASP A 14 5.78 -0.75 -5.48
C ASP A 14 6.29 -2.17 -5.28
N TYR A 15 5.45 -3.01 -4.70
CA TYR A 15 5.78 -4.37 -4.30
C TYR A 15 4.79 -5.35 -4.93
N SER A 16 5.33 -6.39 -5.55
CA SER A 16 4.56 -7.50 -6.10
C SER A 16 4.87 -8.78 -5.34
N ASP A 17 3.82 -9.54 -5.01
CA ASP A 17 3.87 -10.84 -4.37
C ASP A 17 3.13 -11.85 -5.26
N PRO A 18 3.86 -12.65 -6.06
CA PRO A 18 3.27 -13.66 -6.92
C PRO A 18 2.72 -14.84 -6.09
N ARG A 19 1.39 -14.97 -6.02
CA ARG A 19 0.67 -16.04 -5.29
C ARG A 19 0.15 -17.11 -6.26
N GLY A 20 1.00 -17.55 -7.18
CA GLY A 20 0.63 -18.47 -8.27
C GLY A 20 -0.04 -17.72 -9.43
N ILE A 21 -1.34 -17.98 -9.67
CA ILE A 21 -2.12 -17.39 -10.78
C ILE A 21 -2.50 -15.92 -10.56
N ARG A 22 -2.33 -15.38 -9.34
CA ARG A 22 -2.58 -13.96 -9.04
C ARG A 22 -1.33 -13.33 -8.44
N THR A 23 -1.04 -12.11 -8.86
CA THR A 23 -0.01 -11.28 -8.23
C THR A 23 -0.70 -10.29 -7.32
N ALA A 24 -0.41 -10.34 -6.03
CA ALA A 24 -0.86 -9.34 -5.09
C ALA A 24 0.12 -8.15 -5.14
N TRP A 25 -0.40 -6.94 -5.11
CA TRP A 25 0.36 -5.71 -5.20
C TRP A 25 0.15 -4.86 -3.96
N SER A 26 1.22 -4.23 -3.50
CA SER A 26 1.20 -3.27 -2.41
C SER A 26 2.12 -2.12 -2.77
N SER A 27 1.90 -0.95 -2.20
CA SER A 27 2.77 0.21 -2.40
C SER A 27 3.21 0.75 -1.05
N GLY A 28 4.44 1.24 -0.99
CA GLY A 28 5.02 1.89 0.16
C GLY A 28 5.64 3.23 -0.21
N VAL A 29 5.80 4.09 0.77
CA VAL A 29 6.44 5.38 0.66
C VAL A 29 7.47 5.56 1.76
N VAL A 30 8.68 5.96 1.39
CA VAL A 30 9.75 6.28 2.33
C VAL A 30 9.77 7.79 2.54
N VAL A 31 9.58 8.21 3.79
CA VAL A 31 9.58 9.63 4.20
C VAL A 31 10.45 9.78 5.44
N GLN A 32 11.37 10.75 5.43
CA GLN A 32 12.34 10.99 6.53
C GLN A 32 13.15 9.74 6.93
N GLY A 33 13.48 8.86 5.98
CA GLY A 33 14.21 7.62 6.26
C GLY A 33 13.38 6.53 6.95
N ARG A 34 12.06 6.74 7.11
CA ARG A 34 11.11 5.74 7.59
C ARG A 34 10.25 5.26 6.44
N GLU A 35 10.09 3.95 6.31
CA GLU A 35 9.20 3.36 5.32
C GLU A 35 7.80 3.19 5.88
N PHE A 36 6.81 3.61 5.11
CA PHE A 36 5.39 3.46 5.40
C PHE A 36 4.74 2.68 4.27
N ARG A 37 4.12 1.55 4.58
CA ARG A 37 3.55 0.66 3.57
C ARG A 37 2.05 0.51 3.77
N ALA A 38 1.33 0.37 2.67
CA ALA A 38 -0.07 -0.04 2.72
C ALA A 38 -0.20 -1.38 3.46
N HIS A 39 -1.21 -1.48 4.32
CA HIS A 39 -1.44 -2.68 5.11
C HIS A 39 -2.08 -3.79 4.28
N LEU A 40 -2.77 -3.40 3.22
CA LEU A 40 -3.52 -4.29 2.34
C LEU A 40 -2.71 -4.64 1.09
N TRP A 41 -2.72 -5.92 0.76
CA TRP A 41 -2.31 -6.41 -0.55
C TRP A 41 -3.52 -6.43 -1.46
N ARG A 42 -3.45 -5.72 -2.59
CA ARG A 42 -4.56 -5.53 -3.53
C ARG A 42 -4.20 -6.05 -4.93
N ASP A 43 -5.18 -6.13 -5.80
CA ASP A 43 -4.92 -6.36 -7.23
C ASP A 43 -4.23 -5.13 -7.87
N TYR A 44 -3.55 -5.33 -9.00
CA TYR A 44 -2.87 -4.25 -9.74
C TYR A 44 -3.78 -3.05 -10.05
N ARG A 45 -5.08 -3.30 -10.29
CA ARG A 45 -6.08 -2.25 -10.53
C ARG A 45 -6.29 -1.28 -9.35
N TYR A 46 -5.85 -1.67 -8.15
CA TYR A 46 -5.95 -0.87 -6.93
C TYR A 46 -4.56 -0.51 -6.37
N LEU A 47 -3.54 -0.53 -7.24
CA LEU A 47 -2.18 -0.15 -6.86
C LEU A 47 -2.12 1.33 -6.46
N GLU A 48 -2.86 2.19 -7.17
CA GLU A 48 -2.99 3.61 -6.83
C GLU A 48 -3.61 3.82 -5.44
N GLN A 49 -4.68 3.10 -5.11
CA GLN A 49 -5.26 3.15 -3.75
C GLN A 49 -4.27 2.69 -2.67
N SER A 50 -3.41 1.71 -3.00
CA SER A 50 -2.35 1.29 -2.08
C SER A 50 -1.29 2.37 -1.90
N ARG A 51 -0.99 3.13 -2.96
CA ARG A 51 -0.06 4.27 -2.90
C ARG A 51 -0.64 5.42 -2.07
N GLU A 52 -1.91 5.73 -2.27
CA GLU A 52 -2.62 6.73 -1.47
C GLU A 52 -2.67 6.35 0.01
N GLU A 53 -2.98 5.09 0.32
CA GLU A 53 -2.96 4.57 1.70
C GLU A 53 -1.57 4.71 2.33
N ALA A 54 -0.49 4.35 1.62
CA ALA A 54 0.87 4.51 2.12
C ALA A 54 1.21 5.99 2.41
N ALA A 55 0.78 6.90 1.53
CA ALA A 55 0.96 8.35 1.74
C ALA A 55 0.13 8.86 2.93
N GLU A 56 -1.09 8.35 3.12
CA GLU A 56 -1.93 8.68 4.25
C GLU A 56 -1.32 8.19 5.57
N ILE A 57 -0.79 6.96 5.61
CA ILE A 57 -0.09 6.40 6.78
C ILE A 57 1.12 7.27 7.13
N ALA A 58 1.94 7.64 6.15
CA ALA A 58 3.09 8.51 6.34
C ALA A 58 2.67 9.87 6.91
N TRP A 59 1.67 10.51 6.28
CA TRP A 59 1.19 11.81 6.72
C TRP A 59 0.58 11.77 8.11
N LYS A 60 -0.27 10.78 8.41
CA LYS A 60 -0.84 10.58 9.75
C LYS A 60 0.25 10.39 10.80
N THR A 61 1.26 9.58 10.50
CA THR A 61 2.38 9.36 11.42
C THR A 61 3.18 10.64 11.67
N LEU A 62 3.42 11.44 10.63
CA LEU A 62 4.10 12.73 10.75
C LEU A 62 3.30 13.75 11.58
N ASN A 63 1.97 13.68 11.55
CA ASN A 63 1.08 14.57 12.30
C ASN A 63 0.60 13.98 13.65
N GLY A 64 1.09 12.80 14.04
CA GLY A 64 0.68 12.13 15.28
C GLY A 64 -0.78 11.64 15.28
N ILE A 65 -1.39 11.49 14.11
CA ILE A 65 -2.77 11.03 13.94
C ILE A 65 -2.77 9.49 13.96
N PRO A 66 -3.68 8.84 14.72
CA PRO A 66 -3.78 7.39 14.72
C PRO A 66 -4.19 6.87 13.34
N VAL A 67 -3.46 5.85 12.89
CA VAL A 67 -3.70 5.19 11.61
C VAL A 67 -4.77 4.11 11.82
N THR A 68 -5.99 4.36 11.35
CA THR A 68 -7.05 3.35 11.37
C THR A 68 -6.82 2.35 10.23
N ASN A 69 -6.47 1.11 10.56
CA ASN A 69 -6.40 0.03 9.58
C ASN A 69 -7.79 -0.19 8.99
N ALA A 70 -7.95 0.03 7.68
CA ALA A 70 -9.17 -0.33 6.97
C ALA A 70 -9.37 -1.86 7.02
N PRO A 71 -10.62 -2.35 7.11
CA PRO A 71 -10.90 -3.77 7.18
C PRO A 71 -10.36 -4.49 5.93
N GLN A 72 -9.70 -5.62 6.18
CA GLN A 72 -9.12 -6.48 5.16
C GLN A 72 -10.22 -6.99 4.23
N PHE A 73 -10.35 -6.42 3.04
CA PHE A 73 -11.12 -7.04 1.98
C PHE A 73 -10.35 -8.28 1.51
N THR A 74 -10.70 -9.42 2.09
CA THR A 74 -10.29 -10.74 1.62
C THR A 74 -10.81 -10.90 0.19
N TYR A 75 -10.02 -10.53 -0.82
CA TYR A 75 -10.26 -10.92 -2.21
C TYR A 75 -9.95 -12.42 -2.39
N GLY A 76 -10.61 -13.25 -1.58
CA GLY A 76 -10.73 -14.68 -1.74
C GLY A 76 -12.11 -15.00 -2.30
N ARG A 77 -12.31 -14.74 -3.60
CA ARG A 77 -13.43 -15.35 -4.31
C ARG A 77 -12.98 -15.84 -5.68
N GLY A 78 -12.61 -17.13 -5.69
CA GLY A 78 -12.89 -18.11 -6.73
C GLY A 78 -12.58 -17.75 -8.18
N TYR A 79 -11.45 -18.24 -8.66
CA TYR A 79 -11.48 -19.01 -9.91
C TYR A 79 -10.93 -20.39 -9.59
N THR A 80 -11.84 -21.27 -9.17
CA THR A 80 -11.66 -22.71 -9.29
C THR A 80 -11.47 -22.98 -10.78
N THR A 81 -10.22 -23.19 -11.19
CA THR A 81 -9.92 -23.91 -12.42
C THR A 81 -10.51 -25.30 -12.27
N MET A 82 -11.73 -25.49 -12.77
CA MET A 82 -12.26 -26.81 -13.09
C MET A 82 -11.27 -27.44 -14.07
N SER A 83 -10.43 -28.32 -13.54
CA SER A 83 -9.65 -29.29 -14.29
C SER A 83 -10.31 -30.63 -14.04
N ARG A 84 -11.00 -31.15 -15.05
CA ARG A 84 -10.79 -32.45 -15.68
C ARG A 84 -12.01 -32.84 -16.53
#